data_AF-A0A2H0UQ57-F1
#
_entry.id   AF-A0A2H0UQ57-F1
#
_cell.length_a   1.000
_cell.length_b   1.000
_cell.length_c   1.000
_cell.angle_alpha   90.00
_cell.angle_beta   90.00
_cell.angle_gamma   90.00
#
_symmetry.space_group_name_H-M   'P 1'
#
loop_
_entity.id
_entity.type
_entity.pdbx_description
1 polymer ?
#
loop_
_entity_poly.entity_id
_entity_poly.type
_entity_poly.pdbx_seq_one_letter_code
_entity_poly.pdbx_strand_id
1 'polypeptide(L)'
;MAMSKISKRIITVLVTLIVAIPVIGLAVVYLQPSPVVVPQEFYQSRKTASGIAQELATSINQSVENISLIARYEREGEIQDAIDLTSKELSLSSEREVLAAELAGEMEIMARSINQIESRTARQEALQAVSAQVAAVSRIIPYNNLMEQLMTSLKTKFGGQEVDDKTIATIVENLNKDAKEINRLTKEFVDSLKNFDVVIEI
;
A
#
# COMPACT_ATOMS: atom_id res chain seq x y z
N MET A 1 14.73 66.04 -41.54
CA MET A 1 13.75 65.11 -40.95
C MET A 1 13.43 64.05 -41.99
N ALA A 2 14.20 62.95 -42.02
CA ALA A 2 14.07 61.91 -43.04
C ALA A 2 13.27 60.74 -42.46
N MET A 3 12.00 60.61 -42.83
CA MET A 3 11.22 59.41 -42.54
C MET A 3 11.65 58.30 -43.51
N SER A 4 12.28 57.28 -42.92
CA SER A 4 12.66 56.03 -43.59
C SER A 4 11.44 55.37 -44.27
N LYS A 5 11.55 55.07 -45.57
CA LYS A 5 10.59 54.22 -46.30
C LYS A 5 10.76 52.78 -45.79
N ILE A 6 10.02 52.43 -44.75
CA ILE A 6 9.93 51.04 -44.30
C ILE A 6 9.38 50.21 -45.46
N SER A 7 10.14 49.23 -45.92
CA SER A 7 9.73 48.38 -47.04
C SER A 7 8.48 47.58 -46.66
N LYS A 8 7.55 47.37 -47.59
CA LYS A 8 6.32 46.59 -47.35
C LYS A 8 6.61 45.22 -46.74
N ARG A 9 7.77 44.61 -47.05
CA ARG A 9 8.25 43.35 -46.48
C ARG A 9 8.49 43.44 -44.96
N ILE A 10 9.06 44.54 -44.48
CA ILE A 10 9.30 44.75 -43.03
C ILE A 10 7.97 44.92 -42.29
N ILE A 11 7.01 45.64 -42.89
CA ILE A 11 5.66 45.79 -42.32
C ILE A 11 4.94 44.43 -42.26
N THR A 12 5.02 43.62 -43.31
CA THR A 12 4.42 42.28 -43.31
C THR A 12 5.01 41.39 -42.22
N VAL A 13 6.34 41.36 -42.08
CA VAL A 13 7.01 40.57 -41.03
C VAL A 13 6.61 41.01 -39.62
N LEU A 14 6.52 42.33 -39.38
CA LEU A 14 6.08 42.87 -38.08
C LEU A 14 4.63 42.49 -37.76
N VAL A 15 3.72 42.60 -38.74
CA VAL A 15 2.32 42.20 -38.56
C VAL A 15 2.20 40.69 -38.29
N THR A 16 2.95 39.86 -39.00
CA THR A 16 2.96 38.40 -38.76
C THR A 16 3.46 38.07 -37.35
N LEU A 17 4.51 38.73 -36.87
CA LEU A 17 5.00 38.53 -35.49
C LEU A 17 3.99 38.95 -34.43
N ILE A 18 3.33 40.10 -34.62
CA ILE A 18 2.31 40.62 -33.70
C ILE A 18 1.12 39.66 -33.55
N VAL A 19 0.77 38.92 -34.62
CA VAL A 19 -0.33 37.94 -34.58
C VAL A 19 0.15 36.55 -34.13
N ALA A 20 1.34 36.12 -34.56
CA ALA A 20 1.86 34.79 -34.24
C ALA A 20 2.17 34.62 -32.75
N ILE A 21 2.74 35.63 -32.09
CA ILE A 21 3.11 35.58 -30.67
C ILE A 21 1.88 35.31 -29.76
N PRO A 22 0.76 36.05 -29.85
CA PRO A 22 -0.41 35.77 -29.01
C PRO A 22 -1.09 34.45 -29.37
N VAL A 23 -1.08 34.02 -30.64
CA VAL A 23 -1.64 32.71 -31.04
C VAL A 23 -0.82 31.56 -30.45
N ILE A 24 0.52 31.65 -30.50
CA ILE A 24 1.42 30.66 -29.88
C ILE A 24 1.26 30.72 -28.35
N GLY A 25 1.17 31.90 -27.74
CA GLY A 25 0.96 32.06 -26.31
C GLY A 25 -0.36 31.43 -25.83
N LEU A 26 -1.46 31.68 -26.55
CA LEU A 26 -2.75 31.06 -26.27
C LEU A 26 -2.71 29.55 -26.47
N ALA A 27 -2.06 29.06 -27.52
CA ALA A 27 -1.90 27.63 -27.76
C ALA A 27 -1.12 26.97 -26.62
N VAL A 28 -0.03 27.57 -26.14
CA VAL A 28 0.74 27.05 -25.00
C VAL A 28 -0.12 26.95 -23.74
N VAL A 29 -0.93 27.97 -23.43
CA VAL A 29 -1.80 27.97 -22.24
C VAL A 29 -2.95 26.97 -22.37
N TYR A 30 -3.60 26.87 -23.53
CA TYR A 30 -4.72 25.94 -23.75
C TYR A 30 -4.28 24.48 -23.94
N LEU A 31 -3.03 24.25 -24.35
CA LEU A 31 -2.46 22.92 -24.50
C LEU A 31 -1.78 22.43 -23.22
N GLN A 32 -1.71 23.23 -22.15
CA GLN A 32 -1.26 22.71 -20.86
C GLN A 32 -2.29 21.70 -20.34
N PRO A 33 -1.90 20.47 -20.00
CA PRO A 33 -2.80 19.54 -19.33
C PRO A 33 -3.30 20.20 -18.04
N SER A 34 -4.61 20.21 -17.85
CA SER A 34 -5.19 20.64 -16.58
C SER A 34 -4.68 19.72 -15.47
N PRO A 35 -4.27 20.26 -14.30
CA PRO A 35 -3.77 19.44 -13.21
C PRO A 35 -4.84 18.42 -12.82
N VAL A 36 -4.46 17.15 -12.68
CA VAL A 36 -5.40 16.11 -12.26
C VAL A 36 -5.87 16.43 -10.86
N VAL A 37 -7.17 16.69 -10.69
CA VAL A 37 -7.74 17.00 -9.38
C VAL A 37 -7.92 15.70 -8.61
N VAL A 38 -7.13 15.57 -7.53
CA VAL A 38 -7.22 14.48 -6.54
C VAL A 38 -7.68 15.08 -5.21
N PRO A 39 -8.69 14.50 -4.53
CA PRO A 39 -9.12 14.98 -3.22
C PRO A 39 -8.00 14.91 -2.20
N GLN A 40 -7.87 15.96 -1.38
CA GLN A 40 -6.83 16.03 -0.37
C GLN A 40 -6.91 14.86 0.64
N GLU A 41 -8.13 14.44 0.99
CA GLU A 41 -8.39 13.30 1.88
C GLU A 41 -7.81 12.01 1.30
N PHE A 42 -8.06 11.74 0.01
CA PHE A 42 -7.44 10.59 -0.69
C PHE A 42 -5.91 10.69 -0.68
N TYR A 43 -5.38 11.88 -0.98
CA TYR A 43 -3.94 12.09 -1.09
C TYR A 43 -3.21 11.90 0.25
N GLN A 44 -3.78 12.33 1.37
CA GLN A 44 -3.18 12.10 2.69
C GLN A 44 -3.32 10.63 3.09
N SER A 45 -4.53 10.09 2.93
CA SER A 45 -4.87 8.73 3.36
C SER A 45 -4.02 7.67 2.63
N ARG A 46 -3.77 7.82 1.33
CA ARG A 46 -2.91 6.89 0.57
C ARG A 46 -1.50 6.79 1.15
N LYS A 47 -0.94 7.90 1.66
CA LYS A 47 0.43 7.95 2.19
C LYS A 47 0.48 7.23 3.53
N THR A 48 -0.47 7.51 4.41
CA THR A 48 -0.62 6.84 5.71
C THR A 48 -0.85 5.34 5.49
N ALA A 49 -1.81 4.97 4.64
CA ALA A 49 -2.10 3.59 4.29
C ALA A 49 -0.89 2.83 3.74
N SER A 50 -0.08 3.46 2.87
CA SER A 50 1.14 2.86 2.34
C SER A 50 2.15 2.53 3.44
N GLY A 51 2.33 3.43 4.41
CA GLY A 51 3.19 3.19 5.57
C GLY A 51 2.71 2.02 6.41
N ILE A 52 1.42 2.04 6.81
CA ILE A 52 0.83 1.00 7.65
C ILE A 52 0.86 -0.37 6.93
N ALA A 53 0.53 -0.42 5.64
CA ALA A 53 0.54 -1.65 4.86
C ALA A 53 1.96 -2.27 4.79
N GLN A 54 2.99 -1.44 4.65
CA GLN A 54 4.39 -1.90 4.64
C GLN A 54 4.84 -2.40 6.02
N GLU A 55 4.42 -1.74 7.09
CA GLU A 55 4.68 -2.15 8.47
C GLU A 55 4.02 -3.51 8.78
N LEU A 56 2.75 -3.69 8.40
CA LEU A 56 2.03 -4.96 8.52
C LEU A 56 2.72 -6.09 7.76
N ALA A 57 3.07 -5.87 6.48
CA ALA A 57 3.78 -6.88 5.69
C ALA A 57 5.12 -7.27 6.32
N THR A 58 5.86 -6.29 6.86
CA THR A 58 7.12 -6.54 7.59
C THR A 58 6.89 -7.37 8.84
N SER A 59 5.88 -7.02 9.66
CA SER A 59 5.51 -7.76 10.87
C SER A 59 5.10 -9.21 10.56
N ILE A 60 4.30 -9.42 9.52
CA ILE A 60 3.87 -10.76 9.08
C ILE A 60 5.05 -11.61 8.62
N ASN A 61 5.99 -11.03 7.86
CA ASN A 61 7.20 -11.74 7.45
C ASN A 61 8.07 -12.11 8.65
N GLN A 62 8.22 -11.19 9.61
CA GLN A 62 8.93 -11.47 10.85
C GLN A 62 8.26 -12.59 11.66
N SER A 63 6.93 -12.65 11.72
CA SER A 63 6.20 -13.74 12.37
C SER A 63 6.46 -15.10 11.71
N VAL A 64 6.54 -15.17 10.37
CA VAL A 64 6.90 -16.40 9.65
C VAL A 64 8.32 -16.87 10.01
N GLU A 65 9.27 -15.94 10.11
CA GLU A 65 10.62 -16.24 10.56
C GLU A 65 10.63 -16.72 12.02
N ASN A 66 9.87 -16.05 12.89
CA ASN A 66 9.80 -16.40 14.31
C ASN A 66 9.17 -17.79 14.52
N ILE A 67 8.17 -18.19 13.75
CA ILE A 67 7.65 -19.57 13.77
C ILE A 67 8.76 -20.58 13.46
N SER A 68 9.60 -20.28 12.47
CA SER A 68 10.73 -21.16 12.10
C SER A 68 11.80 -21.22 13.20
N LEU A 69 12.05 -20.10 13.88
CA LEU A 69 12.96 -20.02 15.02
C LEU A 69 12.43 -20.79 16.23
N ILE A 70 11.13 -20.67 16.54
CA ILE A 70 10.51 -21.44 17.64
C ILE A 70 10.69 -22.94 17.39
N ALA A 71 10.42 -23.41 16.17
CA ALA A 71 10.61 -24.82 15.81
C ALA A 71 12.09 -25.24 15.92
N ARG A 72 13.05 -24.32 15.71
CA ARG A 72 14.48 -24.60 15.91
C ARG A 72 14.80 -24.74 17.39
N TYR A 73 14.39 -23.78 18.22
CA TYR A 73 14.60 -23.80 19.67
C TYR A 73 14.02 -25.06 20.32
N GLU A 74 12.82 -25.49 19.89
CA GLU A 74 12.25 -26.76 20.31
C GLU A 74 13.16 -27.96 20.02
N ARG A 75 13.71 -28.06 18.80
CA ARG A 75 14.61 -29.16 18.41
C ARG A 75 15.95 -29.13 19.14
N GLU A 76 16.45 -27.95 19.46
CA GLU A 76 17.73 -27.73 20.15
C GLU A 76 17.59 -27.89 21.68
N GLY A 77 16.37 -28.02 22.20
CA GLY A 77 16.09 -28.12 23.63
C GLY A 77 16.12 -26.76 24.35
N GLU A 78 16.16 -25.66 23.60
CA GLU A 78 16.14 -24.27 24.09
C GLU A 78 14.69 -23.84 24.41
N ILE A 79 14.03 -24.58 25.31
CA ILE A 79 12.58 -24.43 25.56
C ILE A 79 12.21 -23.05 26.09
N GLN A 80 13.06 -22.43 26.91
CA GLN A 80 12.79 -21.09 27.44
C GLN A 80 12.76 -20.04 26.32
N ASP A 81 13.72 -20.09 25.38
CA ASP A 81 13.76 -19.19 24.23
C ASP A 81 12.54 -19.39 23.31
N ALA A 82 12.08 -20.63 23.16
CA ALA A 82 10.84 -20.93 22.45
C ALA A 82 9.61 -20.32 23.13
N ILE A 83 9.50 -20.41 24.46
CA ILE A 83 8.41 -19.82 25.26
C ILE A 83 8.42 -18.29 25.18
N ASP A 84 9.59 -17.68 25.29
CA ASP A 84 9.76 -16.22 25.27
C ASP A 84 9.36 -15.67 23.89
N LEU A 85 9.82 -16.31 22.82
CA LEU A 85 9.47 -15.92 21.45
C LEU A 85 7.97 -16.13 21.15
N THR A 86 7.37 -17.21 21.67
CA THR A 86 5.93 -17.46 21.57
C THR A 86 5.11 -16.35 22.26
N SER A 87 5.59 -15.85 23.41
CA SER A 87 4.95 -14.74 24.11
C SER A 87 5.09 -13.41 23.38
N LYS A 88 6.25 -13.17 22.75
CA LYS A 88 6.47 -12.01 21.89
C LYS A 88 5.52 -12.00 20.69
N GLU A 89 5.31 -13.13 20.04
CA GLU A 89 4.39 -13.25 18.89
C GLU A 89 2.94 -12.93 19.24
N LEU A 90 2.49 -13.26 20.46
CA LEU A 90 1.16 -12.86 20.94
C LEU A 90 1.03 -11.35 21.08
N SER A 91 2.07 -10.66 21.57
CA SER A 91 2.09 -9.19 21.62
C SER A 91 2.04 -8.58 20.22
N LEU A 92 2.87 -9.09 19.30
CA LEU A 92 2.89 -8.64 17.90
C LEU A 92 1.55 -8.88 17.20
N SER A 93 0.82 -9.94 17.57
CA SER A 93 -0.53 -10.18 17.04
C SER A 93 -1.49 -9.05 17.40
N SER A 94 -1.48 -8.60 18.66
CA SER A 94 -2.32 -7.47 19.10
C SER A 94 -1.94 -6.17 18.38
N GLU A 95 -0.64 -5.90 18.21
CA GLU A 95 -0.16 -4.74 17.46
C GLU A 95 -0.64 -4.77 15.99
N ARG A 96 -0.58 -5.93 15.33
CA ARG A 96 -1.10 -6.10 13.97
C ARG A 96 -2.61 -5.88 13.87
N GLU A 97 -3.39 -6.25 14.88
CA GLU A 97 -4.83 -5.97 14.89
C GLU A 97 -5.13 -4.48 14.91
N VAL A 98 -4.38 -3.72 15.73
CA VAL A 98 -4.50 -2.26 15.78
C VAL A 98 -4.14 -1.65 14.41
N LEU A 99 -2.99 -2.03 13.85
CA LEU A 99 -2.56 -1.55 12.53
C LEU A 99 -3.55 -1.93 11.42
N ALA A 100 -4.14 -3.14 11.47
CA ALA A 100 -5.13 -3.56 10.49
C ALA A 100 -6.43 -2.74 10.58
N ALA A 101 -6.85 -2.38 11.80
CA ALA A 101 -8.00 -1.50 12.02
C ALA A 101 -7.74 -0.07 11.53
N GLU A 102 -6.55 0.47 11.82
CA GLU A 102 -6.12 1.78 11.31
C GLU A 102 -6.09 1.80 9.79
N LEU A 103 -5.50 0.75 9.18
CA LEU A 103 -5.46 0.61 7.72
C LEU A 103 -6.85 0.50 7.11
N ALA A 104 -7.79 -0.19 7.76
CA ALA A 104 -9.18 -0.27 7.32
C ALA A 104 -9.83 1.12 7.30
N GLY A 105 -9.57 1.95 8.31
CA GLY A 105 -10.02 3.34 8.36
C GLY A 105 -9.50 4.19 7.21
N GLU A 106 -8.20 4.08 6.90
CA GLU A 106 -7.61 4.76 5.74
C GLU A 106 -8.22 4.27 4.41
N MET A 107 -8.45 2.95 4.27
CA MET A 107 -9.13 2.41 3.09
C MET A 107 -10.54 2.95 2.92
N GLU A 108 -11.26 3.17 4.01
CA GLU A 108 -12.60 3.78 3.97
C GLU A 108 -12.54 5.23 3.46
N ILE A 109 -11.60 6.05 3.96
CA ILE A 109 -11.40 7.44 3.53
C ILE A 109 -11.07 7.48 2.04
N MET A 110 -10.13 6.64 1.61
CA MET A 110 -9.77 6.52 0.19
C MET A 110 -10.99 6.11 -0.64
N ALA A 111 -11.71 5.07 -0.24
CA ALA A 111 -12.88 4.57 -0.97
C ALA A 111 -13.97 5.64 -1.17
N ARG A 112 -14.28 6.42 -0.12
CA ARG A 112 -15.25 7.51 -0.18
C ARG A 112 -14.81 8.64 -1.11
N SER A 113 -13.51 8.85 -1.23
CA SER A 113 -12.92 9.93 -2.02
C SER A 113 -12.69 9.58 -3.50
N ILE A 114 -12.64 8.28 -3.87
CA ILE A 114 -12.32 7.83 -5.23
C ILE A 114 -13.17 8.51 -6.31
N ASN A 115 -14.49 8.65 -6.08
CA ASN A 115 -15.40 9.19 -7.08
C ASN A 115 -15.15 10.66 -7.44
N GLN A 116 -14.43 11.38 -6.58
CA GLN A 116 -14.07 12.79 -6.78
C GLN A 116 -12.76 12.95 -7.58
N ILE A 117 -12.03 11.87 -7.87
CA ILE A 117 -10.84 11.89 -8.73
C ILE A 117 -11.27 12.08 -10.18
N GLU A 118 -10.90 13.20 -10.81
CA GLU A 118 -11.37 13.57 -12.15
C GLU A 118 -10.86 12.64 -13.26
N SER A 119 -9.57 12.26 -13.20
CA SER A 119 -8.98 11.35 -14.19
C SER A 119 -9.57 9.94 -14.04
N ARG A 120 -10.21 9.45 -15.11
CA ARG A 120 -10.78 8.09 -15.14
C ARG A 120 -9.72 7.02 -14.90
N THR A 121 -8.54 7.20 -15.49
CA THR A 121 -7.42 6.26 -15.34
C THR A 121 -6.92 6.27 -13.90
N ALA A 122 -6.71 7.45 -13.30
CA ALA A 122 -6.29 7.56 -11.90
C ALA A 122 -7.34 6.95 -10.96
N ARG A 123 -8.62 7.20 -11.22
CA ARG A 123 -9.73 6.60 -10.46
C ARG A 123 -9.72 5.08 -10.51
N GLN A 124 -9.40 4.50 -11.66
CA GLN A 124 -9.31 3.04 -11.83
C GLN A 124 -8.14 2.45 -11.03
N GLU A 125 -6.95 3.05 -11.12
CA GLU A 125 -5.79 2.62 -10.33
C GLU A 125 -6.04 2.75 -8.82
N ALA A 126 -6.66 3.86 -8.39
CA ALA A 126 -7.07 4.08 -7.00
C ALA A 126 -8.05 3.00 -6.52
N LEU A 127 -9.05 2.66 -7.32
CA LEU A 127 -10.01 1.61 -7.00
C LEU A 127 -9.34 0.23 -6.90
N GLN A 128 -8.43 -0.08 -7.81
CA GLN A 128 -7.69 -1.32 -7.78
C GLN A 128 -6.82 -1.42 -6.52
N ALA A 129 -6.11 -0.34 -6.18
CA ALA A 129 -5.30 -0.25 -4.96
C ALA A 129 -6.16 -0.52 -3.71
N VAL A 130 -7.25 0.25 -3.53
CA VAL A 130 -8.14 0.08 -2.37
C VAL A 130 -8.74 -1.33 -2.31
N SER A 131 -9.14 -1.89 -3.46
CA SER A 131 -9.73 -3.24 -3.49
C SER A 131 -8.73 -4.31 -3.06
N ALA A 132 -7.48 -4.23 -3.55
CA ALA A 132 -6.41 -5.16 -3.15
C ALA A 132 -6.13 -5.06 -1.64
N GLN A 133 -6.06 -3.85 -1.11
CA GLN A 133 -5.73 -3.65 0.30
C GLN A 133 -6.88 -4.01 1.25
N VAL A 134 -8.14 -3.77 0.86
CA VAL A 134 -9.31 -4.27 1.62
C VAL A 134 -9.31 -5.80 1.65
N ALA A 135 -8.98 -6.45 0.53
CA ALA A 135 -8.84 -7.91 0.50
C ALA A 135 -7.69 -8.38 1.42
N ALA A 136 -6.57 -7.67 1.47
CA ALA A 136 -5.47 -7.99 2.40
C ALA A 136 -5.92 -7.88 3.87
N VAL A 137 -6.58 -6.78 4.24
CA VAL A 137 -7.11 -6.56 5.60
C VAL A 137 -8.06 -7.69 6.01
N SER A 138 -8.93 -8.13 5.11
CA SER A 138 -9.86 -9.24 5.38
C SER A 138 -9.16 -10.57 5.71
N ARG A 139 -7.87 -10.71 5.35
CA ARG A 139 -7.04 -11.88 5.65
C ARG A 139 -6.17 -11.73 6.88
N ILE A 140 -5.91 -10.50 7.34
CA ILE A 140 -5.09 -10.27 8.54
C ILE A 140 -5.81 -10.78 9.80
N ILE A 141 -7.13 -10.60 9.87
CA ILE A 141 -7.94 -11.09 11.00
C ILE A 141 -7.84 -12.62 11.17
N PRO A 142 -8.15 -13.46 10.15
CA PRO A 142 -7.99 -14.90 10.29
C PRO A 142 -6.54 -15.32 10.50
N TYR A 143 -5.57 -14.61 9.91
CA TYR A 143 -4.15 -14.85 10.17
C TYR A 143 -3.79 -14.66 11.66
N ASN A 144 -4.24 -13.57 12.29
CA ASN A 144 -3.97 -13.32 13.70
C ASN A 144 -4.67 -14.35 14.61
N ASN A 145 -5.90 -14.76 14.28
CA ASN A 145 -6.59 -15.84 15.01
C ASN A 145 -5.82 -17.16 14.93
N LEU A 146 -5.28 -17.50 13.77
CA LEU A 146 -4.43 -18.69 13.61
C LEU A 146 -3.10 -18.56 14.37
N MET A 147 -2.53 -17.36 14.42
CA MET A 147 -1.31 -17.08 15.18
C MET A 147 -1.55 -17.31 16.67
N GLU A 148 -2.62 -16.76 17.23
CA GLU A 148 -2.98 -16.96 18.63
C GLU A 148 -3.20 -18.45 18.96
N GLN A 149 -3.90 -19.17 18.09
CA GLN A 149 -4.11 -20.62 18.21
C GLN A 149 -2.78 -21.38 18.21
N LEU A 150 -1.86 -21.04 17.29
CA LEU A 150 -0.54 -21.66 17.22
C LEU A 150 0.25 -21.39 18.51
N MET A 151 0.36 -20.12 18.91
CA MET A 151 1.15 -19.72 20.07
C MET A 151 0.60 -20.35 21.35
N THR A 152 -0.72 -20.45 21.50
CA THR A 152 -1.38 -21.14 22.62
C THR A 152 -1.09 -22.64 22.63
N SER A 153 -1.14 -23.29 21.46
CA SER A 153 -0.82 -24.71 21.30
C SER A 153 0.64 -24.99 21.66
N LEU A 154 1.56 -24.12 21.21
CA LEU A 154 2.99 -24.24 21.52
C LEU A 154 3.28 -24.03 23.01
N LYS A 155 2.68 -23.04 23.66
CA LYS A 155 2.78 -22.87 25.13
C LYS A 155 2.32 -24.11 25.89
N THR A 156 1.20 -24.70 25.46
CA THR A 156 0.66 -25.93 26.04
C THR A 156 1.65 -27.09 25.90
N LYS A 157 2.20 -27.27 24.69
CA LYS A 157 3.21 -28.28 24.38
C LYS A 157 4.47 -28.13 25.23
N PHE A 158 5.01 -26.90 25.31
CA PHE A 158 6.21 -26.60 26.11
C PHE A 158 5.96 -26.72 27.62
N GLY A 159 4.71 -26.61 28.07
CA GLY A 159 4.28 -26.91 29.44
C GLY A 159 4.20 -28.41 29.78
N GLY A 160 4.58 -29.30 28.84
CA GLY A 160 4.62 -30.75 29.05
C GLY A 160 3.28 -31.45 28.79
N GLN A 161 2.30 -30.76 28.21
CA GLN A 161 1.04 -31.36 27.81
C GLN A 161 1.11 -31.87 26.36
N GLU A 162 0.44 -32.98 26.09
CA GLU A 162 0.38 -33.56 24.75
C GLU A 162 -0.47 -32.68 23.83
N VAL A 163 0.10 -32.27 22.71
CA VAL A 163 -0.57 -31.51 21.65
C VAL A 163 -0.33 -32.24 20.34
N ASP A 164 -1.37 -32.34 19.52
CA ASP A 164 -1.28 -32.99 18.22
C ASP A 164 -0.41 -32.17 17.24
N ASP A 165 0.75 -32.73 16.89
CA ASP A 165 1.70 -32.13 15.94
C ASP A 165 1.08 -31.92 14.56
N LYS A 166 0.09 -32.74 14.16
CA LYS A 166 -0.61 -32.56 12.88
C LYS A 166 -1.46 -31.29 12.89
N THR A 167 -2.08 -30.97 14.02
CA THR A 167 -2.83 -29.73 14.20
C THR A 167 -1.90 -28.52 14.12
N ILE A 168 -0.74 -28.56 14.80
CA ILE A 168 0.29 -27.51 14.71
C ILE A 168 0.75 -27.31 13.26
N ALA A 169 1.10 -28.39 12.56
CA ALA A 169 1.54 -28.34 11.18
C ALA A 169 0.48 -27.72 10.24
N THR A 170 -0.79 -28.06 10.45
CA THR A 170 -1.92 -27.53 9.68
C THR A 170 -2.08 -26.01 9.90
N ILE A 171 -1.95 -25.54 11.14
CA ILE A 171 -2.02 -24.11 11.45
C ILE A 171 -0.86 -23.35 10.79
N VAL A 172 0.36 -23.88 10.87
CA VAL A 172 1.55 -23.29 10.23
C VAL A 172 1.40 -23.21 8.70
N GLU A 173 0.86 -24.26 8.07
CA GLU A 173 0.60 -24.24 6.62
C GLU A 173 -0.38 -23.12 6.23
N ASN A 174 -1.48 -22.99 6.98
CA ASN A 174 -2.48 -21.94 6.74
C ASN A 174 -1.90 -20.53 6.97
N LEU A 175 -1.12 -20.33 8.04
CA LEU A 175 -0.41 -19.07 8.30
C LEU A 175 0.52 -18.69 7.15
N ASN A 176 1.29 -19.65 6.63
CA ASN A 176 2.18 -19.41 5.49
C ASN A 176 1.42 -19.06 4.21
N LYS A 177 0.26 -19.69 3.99
CA LYS A 177 -0.61 -19.39 2.85
C LYS A 177 -1.18 -17.97 2.95
N ASP A 178 -1.69 -17.60 4.11
CA ASP A 178 -2.26 -16.27 4.33
C ASP A 178 -1.18 -15.18 4.29
N ALA A 179 0.01 -15.41 4.86
CA ALA A 179 1.13 -14.48 4.76
C ALA A 179 1.52 -14.21 3.30
N LYS A 180 1.63 -15.24 2.46
CA LYS A 180 1.92 -15.09 1.02
C LYS A 180 0.87 -14.26 0.31
N GLU A 181 -0.39 -14.52 0.61
CA GLU A 181 -1.51 -13.85 -0.05
C GLU A 181 -1.66 -12.39 0.42
N ILE A 182 -1.48 -12.11 1.71
CA ILE A 182 -1.42 -10.74 2.24
C ILE A 182 -0.28 -9.97 1.57
N ASN A 183 0.93 -10.55 1.51
CA ASN A 183 2.07 -9.93 0.83
C ASN A 183 1.81 -9.65 -0.65
N ARG A 184 1.16 -10.59 -1.37
CA ARG A 184 0.78 -10.41 -2.77
C ARG A 184 -0.18 -9.23 -2.93
N LEU A 185 -1.22 -9.17 -2.10
CA LEU A 185 -2.24 -8.11 -2.15
C LEU A 185 -1.66 -6.74 -1.74
N THR A 186 -0.79 -6.69 -0.73
CA THR A 186 -0.07 -5.46 -0.35
C THR A 186 0.86 -4.99 -1.47
N LYS A 187 1.51 -5.91 -2.18
CA LYS A 187 2.29 -5.57 -3.37
C LYS A 187 1.41 -4.98 -4.47
N GLU A 188 0.25 -5.58 -4.75
CA GLU A 188 -0.71 -5.06 -5.73
C GLU A 188 -1.22 -3.67 -5.37
N PHE A 189 -1.49 -3.42 -4.08
CA PHE A 189 -1.84 -2.09 -3.57
C PHE A 189 -0.74 -1.07 -3.86
N VAL A 190 0.51 -1.38 -3.53
CA VAL A 190 1.65 -0.48 -3.77
C VAL A 190 1.89 -0.25 -5.27
N ASP A 191 1.82 -1.32 -6.08
CA ASP A 191 2.03 -1.23 -7.52
C ASP A 191 0.92 -0.39 -8.19
N SER A 192 -0.34 -0.53 -7.77
CA SER A 192 -1.45 0.32 -8.24
C SER A 192 -1.32 1.77 -7.78
N LEU A 193 -0.87 2.04 -6.56
CA LEU A 193 -0.59 3.42 -6.12
C LEU A 193 0.56 4.06 -6.90
N LYS A 194 1.57 3.28 -7.29
CA LYS A 194 2.64 3.76 -8.14
C LYS A 194 2.14 4.11 -9.55
N ASN A 195 1.27 3.29 -10.12
CA ASN A 195 0.64 3.59 -11.41
C ASN A 195 -0.28 4.82 -11.31
N PHE A 196 -1.01 4.94 -10.21
CA PHE A 196 -1.80 6.12 -9.89
C PHE A 196 -0.93 7.38 -9.90
N ASP A 197 0.21 7.36 -9.20
CA ASP A 197 1.16 8.48 -9.13
C ASP A 197 1.70 8.88 -10.51
N VAL A 198 2.05 7.91 -11.35
CA VAL A 198 2.44 8.14 -12.76
C VAL A 198 1.34 8.85 -13.55
N VAL A 199 0.07 8.49 -13.34
CA VAL A 199 -1.08 9.09 -14.04
C VAL A 199 -1.36 10.52 -13.59
N ILE A 200 -1.09 10.84 -12.33
CA ILE A 200 -1.31 12.18 -11.78
C ILE A 200 -0.06 13.07 -11.83
N GLU A 201 1.00 12.58 -12.48
CA GLU A 201 2.29 13.27 -12.68
C GLU A 201 3.01 13.65 -11.37
N ILE A 202 3.00 12.77 -10.37
CA ILE A 202 3.69 12.95 -9.08
C ILE A 202 4.74 11.86 -8.84
#